data_AF-A0A7C5PDK8-F1
#
_entry.id   AF-A0A7C5PDK8-F1
#
_cell.length_a   1.000
_cell.length_b   1.000
_cell.length_c   1.000
_cell.angle_alpha   90.00
_cell.angle_beta   90.00
_cell.angle_gamma   90.00
#
_symmetry.space_group_name_H-M   'P 1'
#
loop_
_entity.id
_entity.type
_entity.pdbx_description
1 polymer ?
#
loop_
_entity_poly.entity_id
_entity_poly.type
_entity_poly.pdbx_seq_one_letter_code
_entity_poly.pdbx_strand_id
1 'polypeptide(L)'
;EAKAEDVVKIMSSVGFPGRAILTPLSKKIIEGKAPKPKVCEGCIKKCTRTFCIRLALESARLGDYENGLFFSGSNVFRYNDILPVKTIIENFVREAEEELS
;
A
#
# COMPACT_ATOMS: atom_id res chain seq x y z
N GLU A 1 4.70 12.32 -6.08
CA GLU A 1 5.74 11.95 -5.10
C GLU A 1 5.09 11.78 -3.73
N ALA A 2 5.55 10.85 -2.90
CA ALA A 2 4.97 10.57 -1.59
C ALA A 2 5.93 11.04 -0.49
N LYS A 3 5.46 11.94 0.39
CA LYS A 3 6.21 12.40 1.56
C LYS A 3 6.07 11.41 2.71
N ALA A 4 6.90 11.57 3.75
CA ALA A 4 6.81 10.75 4.95
C ALA A 4 5.40 10.83 5.60
N GLU A 5 4.79 12.01 5.56
CA GLU A 5 3.43 12.25 6.08
C GLU A 5 2.34 11.52 5.28
N ASP A 6 2.61 11.14 4.03
CA ASP A 6 1.62 10.49 3.16
C ASP A 6 1.49 8.98 3.46
N VAL A 7 2.33 8.41 4.32
CA VAL A 7 2.23 6.99 4.70
C VAL A 7 1.31 6.81 5.91
N VAL A 8 0.12 6.30 5.68
CA VAL A 8 -0.91 6.08 6.71
C VAL A 8 -1.06 4.60 7.07
N LYS A 9 -1.53 4.35 8.30
CA LYS A 9 -1.93 3.01 8.73
C LYS A 9 -3.42 2.81 8.45
N ILE A 10 -3.77 1.70 7.81
CA ILE A 10 -5.15 1.28 7.56
C ILE A 10 -5.43 -0.08 8.20
N MET A 11 -6.70 -0.34 8.53
CA MET A 11 -7.16 -1.68 8.87
C MET A 11 -7.76 -2.33 7.61
N SER A 12 -7.17 -3.43 7.15
CA SER A 12 -7.68 -4.13 5.97
C SER A 12 -8.99 -4.86 6.27
N SER A 13 -9.78 -5.14 5.22
CA SER A 13 -11.02 -5.91 5.38
C SER A 13 -10.79 -7.36 5.84
N VAL A 14 -9.54 -7.82 5.87
CA VAL A 14 -9.13 -9.14 6.40
C VAL A 14 -8.67 -9.10 7.87
N GLY A 15 -8.71 -7.93 8.52
CA GLY A 15 -8.39 -7.78 9.94
C GLY A 15 -6.90 -7.58 10.26
N PHE A 16 -6.07 -7.31 9.26
CA PHE A 16 -4.66 -7.00 9.45
C PHE A 16 -4.35 -5.52 9.20
N PRO A 17 -3.53 -4.88 10.05
CA PRO A 17 -3.06 -3.53 9.80
C PRO A 17 -2.07 -3.51 8.63
N GLY A 18 -2.16 -2.50 7.78
CA GLY A 18 -1.23 -2.28 6.68
C GLY A 18 -0.83 -0.81 6.56
N ARG A 19 0.29 -0.54 5.90
CA ARG A 19 0.74 0.82 5.55
C ARG A 19 0.40 1.12 4.10
N ALA A 20 -0.26 2.23 3.85
CA ALA A 20 -0.66 2.65 2.52
C ALA A 20 -0.36 4.13 2.30
N ILE A 21 -0.27 4.52 1.03
CA ILE A 21 -0.24 5.93 0.65
C ILE A 21 -1.60 6.57 0.92
N LEU A 22 -1.61 7.80 1.41
CA LEU A 22 -2.79 8.60 1.64
C LEU A 22 -3.44 8.98 0.31
N THR A 23 -4.50 8.25 -0.01
CA THR A 23 -5.42 8.47 -1.14
C THR A 23 -6.86 8.71 -0.64
N PRO A 24 -7.78 9.19 -1.48
CA PRO A 24 -9.19 9.34 -1.14
C PRO A 24 -9.82 8.05 -0.58
N LEU A 25 -9.52 6.88 -1.16
CA LEU A 25 -9.99 5.61 -0.61
C LEU A 25 -9.38 5.32 0.76
N SER A 26 -8.06 5.44 0.93
CA SER A 26 -7.42 5.14 2.22
C SER A 26 -7.97 6.02 3.35
N LYS A 27 -8.25 7.30 3.07
CA LYS A 27 -8.90 8.23 4.00
C LYS A 27 -10.30 7.75 4.37
N LYS A 28 -11.12 7.36 3.39
CA LYS A 28 -12.44 6.78 3.64
C LYS A 28 -12.35 5.49 4.48
N ILE A 29 -11.33 4.64 4.28
CA ILE A 29 -11.12 3.44 5.10
C ILE A 29 -10.81 3.82 6.55
N ILE A 30 -9.91 4.78 6.78
CA ILE A 30 -9.54 5.26 8.12
C ILE A 30 -10.76 5.85 8.84
N GLU A 31 -11.59 6.60 8.13
CA GLU A 31 -12.82 7.20 8.67
C GLU A 31 -13.98 6.19 8.82
N GLY A 32 -13.82 4.93 8.40
CA GLY A 32 -14.90 3.94 8.41
C GLY A 32 -16.02 4.21 7.40
N LYS A 33 -15.76 5.04 6.39
CA LYS A 33 -16.71 5.47 5.33
C LYS A 33 -16.41 4.84 3.97
N ALA A 34 -15.53 3.86 3.90
CA ALA A 34 -15.23 3.16 2.66
C ALA A 34 -16.49 2.45 2.13
N PRO A 35 -16.73 2.46 0.80
CA PRO A 35 -17.89 1.81 0.23
C PRO A 35 -17.82 0.30 0.41
N LYS A 36 -18.89 -0.29 0.97
CA LYS A 36 -19.03 -1.74 1.03
C LYS A 36 -19.18 -2.32 -0.39
N PRO A 37 -18.63 -3.51 -0.67
CA PRO A 37 -18.83 -4.17 -1.96
C PRO A 37 -20.30 -4.45 -2.23
N LYS A 38 -20.78 -4.08 -3.43
CA LYS A 38 -22.12 -4.49 -3.92
C LYS A 38 -22.18 -5.98 -4.22
N VAL A 39 -21.08 -6.54 -4.72
CA VAL A 39 -20.92 -7.96 -5.06
C VAL A 39 -19.65 -8.48 -4.41
N CYS A 40 -19.70 -9.70 -3.86
CA CYS A 40 -18.57 -10.34 -3.20
C CYS A 40 -18.43 -11.79 -3.67
N GLU A 41 -17.29 -12.11 -4.26
CA GLU A 41 -17.00 -13.45 -4.82
C GLU A 41 -16.36 -14.41 -3.80
N GLY A 42 -16.17 -13.99 -2.55
CA GLY A 42 -15.60 -14.86 -1.52
C GLY A 42 -14.10 -15.18 -1.70
N CYS A 43 -13.32 -14.31 -2.33
CA CYS A 43 -11.88 -14.50 -2.60
C CYS A 43 -11.01 -14.76 -1.36
N ILE A 44 -11.47 -14.42 -0.15
CA ILE A 44 -10.72 -14.60 1.11
C ILE A 44 -11.63 -15.25 2.16
N LYS A 45 -11.09 -16.25 2.88
CA LYS A 45 -11.82 -17.04 3.90
C LYS A 45 -12.38 -16.18 5.04
N LYS A 46 -11.62 -15.19 5.53
CA LYS A 46 -12.03 -14.25 6.59
C LYS A 46 -12.02 -12.83 6.02
N CYS A 47 -13.20 -12.25 5.83
CA CYS A 47 -13.36 -10.91 5.27
C CYS A 47 -14.55 -10.21 5.94
N THR A 48 -14.31 -9.04 6.52
CA THR A 48 -15.30 -8.19 7.19
C THR A 48 -16.24 -7.47 6.22
N ARG A 49 -15.86 -7.39 4.93
CA ARG A 49 -16.61 -6.71 3.87
C ARG A 49 -16.87 -5.21 4.16
N THR A 50 -16.06 -4.57 4.99
CA THR A 50 -16.08 -3.10 5.21
C THR A 50 -15.72 -2.34 3.93
N PHE A 51 -14.82 -2.92 3.12
CA PHE A 51 -14.53 -2.57 1.75
C PHE A 51 -14.00 -3.81 1.01
N CYS A 52 -13.89 -3.76 -0.32
CA CYS A 52 -13.32 -4.85 -1.11
C CYS A 52 -11.84 -4.60 -1.42
N ILE A 53 -10.95 -5.30 -0.71
CA ILE A 53 -9.49 -5.16 -0.92
C ILE A 53 -9.06 -5.62 -2.33
N ARG A 54 -9.70 -6.65 -2.89
CA ARG A 54 -9.42 -7.13 -4.26
C ARG A 54 -9.67 -6.04 -5.30
N LEU A 55 -10.84 -5.40 -5.23
CA LEU A 55 -11.20 -4.32 -6.17
C LEU A 55 -10.30 -3.10 -5.98
N ALA A 56 -9.99 -2.73 -4.72
CA ALA A 56 -9.11 -1.61 -4.45
C ALA A 56 -7.67 -1.85 -4.97
N LEU A 57 -7.16 -3.08 -4.89
CA LEU A 57 -5.86 -3.45 -5.45
C LEU A 57 -5.88 -3.48 -6.98
N GLU A 58 -6.99 -3.94 -7.58
CA GLU A 58 -7.16 -3.91 -9.03
C GLU A 58 -7.25 -2.48 -9.57
N SER A 59 -8.00 -1.59 -8.88
CA SER A 59 -8.02 -0.15 -9.17
C SER A 59 -6.61 0.46 -9.08
N ALA A 60 -5.84 0.12 -8.04
CA ALA A 60 -4.46 0.59 -7.91
C ALA A 60 -3.57 0.09 -9.06
N ARG A 61 -3.72 -1.18 -9.48
CA ARG A 61 -3.01 -1.76 -10.65
C ARG A 61 -3.31 -1.00 -11.94
N LEU A 62 -4.54 -0.52 -12.09
CA LEU A 62 -4.98 0.28 -13.24
C LEU A 62 -4.64 1.78 -13.11
N GLY A 63 -4.01 2.20 -12.02
CA GLY A 63 -3.67 3.61 -11.77
C GLY A 63 -4.84 4.48 -11.34
N ASP A 64 -5.97 3.90 -10.94
CA ASP A 64 -7.12 4.64 -10.39
C ASP A 64 -6.79 5.13 -8.98
N TYR A 65 -6.38 6.40 -8.89
CA TYR A 65 -6.02 7.04 -7.62
C TYR A 65 -7.21 7.21 -6.66
N GLU A 66 -8.42 7.38 -7.19
CA GLU A 66 -9.62 7.65 -6.39
C GLU A 66 -10.11 6.40 -5.64
N ASN A 67 -10.05 5.24 -6.31
CA ASN A 67 -10.53 3.96 -5.79
C ASN A 67 -9.41 2.97 -5.47
N GLY A 68 -8.16 3.32 -5.72
CA GLY A 68 -7.01 2.47 -5.49
C GLY A 68 -6.54 2.44 -4.03
N LEU A 69 -6.10 1.26 -3.58
CA LEU A 69 -5.34 1.10 -2.35
C LEU A 69 -3.88 0.78 -2.69
N PHE A 70 -2.98 1.71 -2.36
CA PHE A 70 -1.56 1.61 -2.69
C PHE A 70 -0.76 1.30 -1.43
N PHE A 71 -0.44 0.03 -1.21
CA PHE A 71 0.41 -0.37 -0.08
C PHE A 71 1.84 0.13 -0.26
N SER A 72 2.47 0.53 0.84
CA SER A 72 3.85 1.02 0.82
C SER A 72 4.62 0.66 2.10
N GLY A 73 5.94 0.61 1.99
CA GLY A 73 6.84 0.53 3.14
C GLY A 73 6.91 1.87 3.87
N SER A 74 7.36 1.86 5.14
CA SER A 74 7.53 3.09 5.92
C SER A 74 8.52 4.07 5.31
N ASN A 75 9.47 3.57 4.50
CA ASN A 75 10.55 4.35 3.92
C ASN A 75 10.31 4.75 2.46
N VAL A 76 9.08 4.61 1.94
CA VAL A 76 8.78 4.87 0.52
C VAL A 76 9.17 6.29 0.08
N PHE A 77 9.11 7.26 1.00
CA PHE A 77 9.50 8.65 0.77
C PHE A 77 11.01 8.85 0.55
N ARG A 78 11.84 7.86 0.89
CA ARG A 78 13.30 7.93 0.70
C ARG A 78 13.72 7.63 -0.75
N TYR A 79 12.80 7.12 -1.58
CA TYR A 79 13.09 6.69 -2.94
C TYR A 79 12.45 7.68 -3.93
N ASN A 80 13.28 8.47 -4.60
CA ASN A 80 12.85 9.42 -5.64
C ASN A 80 13.12 8.92 -7.06
N ASP A 81 13.87 7.83 -7.21
CA ASP A 81 14.30 7.29 -8.50
C ASP A 81 13.79 5.86 -8.71
N ILE A 82 13.43 5.54 -9.97
CA ILE A 82 13.17 4.16 -10.39
C ILE A 82 14.50 3.56 -10.83
N LEU A 83 15.03 2.65 -10.01
CA LEU A 83 16.30 1.99 -10.26
C LEU A 83 16.11 0.55 -10.79
N PRO A 84 17.01 0.05 -11.65
CA PRO A 84 17.06 -1.36 -11.98
C PRO A 84 17.27 -2.21 -10.73
N VAL A 85 16.66 -3.40 -10.69
CA VAL A 85 16.79 -4.34 -9.55
C VAL A 85 18.25 -4.65 -9.22
N LYS A 86 19.10 -4.81 -10.24
CA LYS A 86 20.53 -5.04 -10.08
C LYS A 86 21.20 -3.92 -9.26
N THR A 87 20.93 -2.66 -9.61
CA THR A 87 21.45 -1.48 -8.91
C THR A 87 20.95 -1.40 -7.48
N ILE A 88 19.67 -1.73 -7.23
CA ILE A 88 19.11 -1.77 -5.87
C ILE A 88 19.87 -2.78 -5.00
N ILE A 89 20.12 -3.98 -5.52
CA ILE A 89 20.85 -5.03 -4.78
C ILE A 89 22.30 -4.63 -4.55
N GLU A 90 22.98 -4.10 -5.57
CA GLU A 90 24.37 -3.61 -5.45
C GLU A 90 24.50 -2.51 -4.39
N ASN A 91 23.56 -1.57 -4.34
CA ASN A 91 23.52 -0.53 -3.31
C ASN A 91 23.36 -1.14 -1.91
N PHE A 92 22.44 -2.10 -1.72
CA PHE A 92 22.25 -2.76 -0.42
C PHE A 92 23.47 -3.54 0.05
N VAL A 93 24.17 -4.24 -0.85
CA VAL A 93 25.40 -4.98 -0.50
C VAL A 93 26.49 -4.00 -0.08
N ARG A 94 26.72 -2.94 -0.86
CA ARG A 94 27.71 -1.91 -0.52
C ARG A 94 27.43 -1.25 0.83
N GLU A 95 26.19 -0.82 1.06
CA GLU A 95 25.77 -0.22 2.34
C GLU A 95 26.02 -1.17 3.52
N ALA A 96 25.78 -2.47 3.34
CA ALA A 96 26.05 -3.46 4.39
C ALA A 96 27.54 -3.70 4.63
N GLU A 97 28.37 -3.70 3.59
CA GLU A 97 29.83 -3.87 3.70
C GLU A 97 30.50 -2.67 4.40
N GLU A 98 30.06 -1.44 4.09
CA GLU A 98 30.56 -0.20 4.72
C GLU A 98 30.25 -0.13 6.23
N GLU A 99 29.09 -0.62 6.66
CA GLU A 99 28.70 -0.65 8.08
C GLU A 99 29.39 -1.78 8.88
N LEU A 100 29.92 -2.80 8.19
CA LEU A 100 30.61 -3.94 8.80
C LEU A 100 32.14 -3.75 8.89
N SER A 101 32.70 -2.74 8.21
CA SER A 101 34.12 -2.36 8.25
C SER A 101 34.43 -1.35 9.34
#